data_AF-A0AAU8LU51-F1
#
_entry.id   AF-A0AAU8LU51-F1
#
_cell.length_a   1.000
_cell.length_b   1.000
_cell.length_c   1.000
_cell.angle_alpha   90.00
_cell.angle_beta   90.00
_cell.angle_gamma   90.00
#
_symmetry.space_group_name_H-M   'P 1'
#
loop_
_entity.id
_entity.type
_entity.pdbx_description
1 polymer ?
#
loop_
_entity_poly.entity_id
_entity_poly.type
_entity_poly.pdbx_seq_one_letter_code
_entity_poly.pdbx_strand_id
1 'polypeptide(L)'
;MRLEPLIDLAKEERQKLEQEMLRLEKEAQADGTEVVDCAERIQQAMGQLSTRAFEISEVFPAIGAEFERLKKEGIRPEDERIFEAIAAFIENTLAPEAFIRFFKELDGATDTGAAGPDYAKLASRLQEGKVILCLGQDVGIPVPSTEQIMECLVGQEGFQGSLSELCERQEIAPDSGRNDLVEKIRAVLSPQVTHQIEIYEVLAQLDTPLLIISAAYDDLLEQALKERRKYVVIYPNLQEKKCLLRYSGQQGVTSCLPLELSDKKPLEEGYTVIYKLRGGFIDEERETLLLSERDYFTFTKFMEKKQFPAYLGNKLNKYALWFIGHNLQSWEERLVVKALQSLRDSRASALAVQEGVSDFSRDFWKDNKVDAYDLKVEDFVLGLKKEAVS
;
A
#
# COMPACT_ATOMS: atom_id res chain seq x y z
N MET A 1 8.85 1.75 -48.84
CA MET A 1 9.40 1.81 -47.47
C MET A 1 10.45 0.70 -47.39
N ARG A 2 11.74 1.04 -47.25
CA ARG A 2 12.84 0.06 -47.34
C ARG A 2 12.93 -0.70 -46.02
N LEU A 3 12.87 -2.04 -46.08
CA LEU A 3 12.95 -2.96 -44.93
C LEU A 3 14.39 -3.16 -44.41
N GLU A 4 15.38 -2.59 -45.08
CA GLU A 4 16.81 -2.69 -44.76
C GLU A 4 17.17 -2.25 -43.32
N PRO A 5 16.60 -1.18 -42.73
CA PRO A 5 16.98 -0.73 -41.39
C PRO A 5 16.55 -1.68 -40.25
N LEU A 6 15.47 -2.43 -40.44
CA LEU A 6 14.98 -3.38 -39.42
C LEU A 6 15.83 -4.66 -39.38
N ILE A 7 16.40 -5.06 -40.52
CA ILE A 7 17.28 -6.23 -40.61
C ILE A 7 18.62 -5.96 -39.93
N ASP A 8 19.13 -4.73 -40.02
CA ASP A 8 20.40 -4.36 -39.40
C ASP A 8 20.29 -4.22 -37.88
N LEU A 9 19.15 -3.73 -37.37
CA LEU A 9 18.88 -3.68 -35.92
C LEU A 9 18.81 -5.09 -35.31
N ALA A 10 18.12 -6.02 -35.99
CA ALA A 10 18.00 -7.41 -35.53
C ALA A 10 19.34 -8.16 -35.54
N LYS A 11 20.26 -7.83 -36.46
CA LYS A 11 21.62 -8.39 -36.48
C LYS A 11 22.47 -7.89 -35.32
N GLU A 12 22.34 -6.61 -34.97
CA GLU A 12 23.11 -6.02 -33.86
C GLU A 12 22.64 -6.56 -32.50
N GLU A 13 21.33 -6.72 -32.30
CA GLU A 13 20.78 -7.35 -31.09
C GLU A 13 21.19 -8.82 -30.98
N ARG A 14 21.18 -9.56 -32.10
CA ARG A 14 21.67 -10.94 -32.14
C ARG A 14 23.14 -11.06 -31.75
N GLN A 15 23.99 -10.15 -32.23
CA GLN A 15 25.42 -10.18 -31.90
C GLN A 15 25.70 -9.85 -30.43
N LYS A 16 24.90 -8.98 -29.82
CA LYS A 16 24.99 -8.68 -28.37
C LYS A 16 24.59 -9.89 -27.53
N LEU A 17 23.51 -10.57 -27.90
CA LEU A 17 23.05 -11.81 -27.25
C LEU A 17 24.10 -12.94 -27.34
N GLU A 18 24.71 -13.13 -28.51
CA GLU A 18 25.76 -14.14 -28.71
C GLU A 18 27.01 -13.87 -27.82
N GLN A 19 27.38 -12.61 -27.60
CA GLN A 19 28.51 -12.24 -26.73
C GLN A 19 28.19 -12.42 -25.24
N GLU A 20 26.95 -12.13 -24.83
CA GLU A 20 26.49 -12.31 -23.46
C GLU A 20 26.37 -13.80 -23.10
N MET A 21 25.90 -14.64 -24.03
CA MET A 21 25.92 -16.10 -23.91
C MET A 21 27.32 -16.66 -23.62
N LEU A 22 28.33 -16.24 -24.39
CA LEU A 22 29.71 -16.73 -24.23
C LEU A 22 30.32 -16.33 -22.87
N ARG A 23 29.85 -15.23 -22.28
CA ARG A 23 30.26 -14.82 -20.93
C ARG A 23 29.65 -15.74 -19.87
N LEU A 24 28.36 -16.05 -20.00
CA LEU A 24 27.60 -16.89 -19.07
C LEU A 24 28.07 -18.35 -19.07
N GLU A 25 28.48 -18.90 -20.22
CA GLU A 25 29.08 -20.25 -20.31
C GLU A 25 30.36 -20.38 -19.46
N LYS A 26 31.16 -19.32 -19.40
CA LYS A 26 32.40 -19.30 -18.59
C LYS A 26 32.13 -19.16 -17.10
N GLU A 27 31.02 -18.52 -16.72
CA GLU A 27 30.60 -18.34 -15.33
C GLU A 27 29.97 -19.64 -14.76
N ALA A 28 29.21 -20.39 -15.58
CA ALA A 28 28.57 -21.64 -15.16
C ALA A 28 29.54 -22.83 -15.00
N GLN A 29 30.69 -22.84 -15.69
CA GLN A 29 31.71 -23.91 -15.56
C GLN A 29 32.47 -23.92 -14.23
N ALA A 30 32.25 -22.93 -13.36
CA ALA A 30 33.04 -22.76 -12.14
C ALA A 30 32.48 -23.46 -10.88
N ASP A 31 31.24 -23.96 -10.88
CA ASP A 31 30.58 -24.43 -9.64
C ASP A 31 29.73 -25.71 -9.87
N GLY A 32 30.35 -26.89 -9.71
CA GLY A 32 29.67 -28.19 -9.77
C GLY A 32 29.26 -28.63 -8.36
N THR A 33 28.08 -29.19 -8.08
CA THR A 33 27.53 -30.40 -8.73
C THR A 33 26.07 -30.57 -8.26
N GLU A 34 25.13 -30.00 -9.01
CA GLU A 34 23.66 -30.24 -9.07
C GLU A 34 23.04 -29.25 -10.07
N VAL A 35 23.71 -28.11 -10.27
CA VAL A 35 23.44 -27.03 -11.25
C VAL A 35 23.54 -27.49 -12.71
N VAL A 36 24.22 -28.61 -12.99
CA VAL A 36 24.56 -29.06 -14.36
C VAL A 36 23.30 -29.37 -15.19
N ASP A 37 22.23 -29.90 -14.58
CA ASP A 37 20.98 -30.16 -15.31
C ASP A 37 20.17 -28.87 -15.57
N CYS A 38 20.13 -27.94 -14.60
CA CYS A 38 19.36 -26.71 -14.74
C CYS A 38 19.93 -25.80 -15.85
N ALA A 39 21.26 -25.58 -15.85
CA ALA A 39 21.90 -24.72 -16.82
C ALA A 39 21.76 -25.25 -18.26
N GLU A 40 21.94 -26.56 -18.45
CA GLU A 40 21.76 -27.22 -19.75
C GLU A 40 20.31 -27.12 -20.24
N ARG A 41 19.32 -27.38 -19.37
CA ARG A 41 17.89 -27.26 -19.70
C ARG A 41 17.51 -25.84 -20.10
N ILE A 42 18.00 -24.83 -19.38
CA ILE A 42 17.76 -23.41 -19.71
C ILE A 42 18.42 -23.05 -21.04
N GLN A 43 19.66 -23.48 -21.27
CA GLN A 43 20.37 -23.23 -22.52
C GLN A 43 19.66 -23.86 -23.72
N GLN A 44 19.18 -25.10 -23.56
CA GLN A 44 18.40 -25.80 -24.58
C GLN A 44 17.10 -25.05 -24.88
N ALA A 45 16.35 -24.65 -23.84
CA ALA A 45 15.10 -23.91 -23.99
C ALA A 45 15.30 -22.55 -24.69
N MET A 46 16.33 -21.79 -24.31
CA MET A 46 16.72 -20.53 -24.97
C MET A 46 17.07 -20.74 -26.44
N GLY A 47 17.87 -21.78 -26.73
CA GLY A 47 18.24 -22.14 -28.09
C GLY A 47 17.01 -22.44 -28.96
N GLN A 48 16.04 -23.17 -28.42
CA GLN A 48 14.79 -23.47 -29.11
C GLN A 48 13.95 -22.21 -29.34
N LEU A 49 13.75 -21.37 -28.31
CA LEU A 49 12.96 -20.14 -28.40
C LEU A 49 13.53 -19.13 -29.42
N SER A 50 14.85 -19.11 -29.59
CA SER A 50 15.51 -18.23 -30.56
C SER A 50 15.00 -18.41 -32.01
N THR A 51 14.53 -19.63 -32.35
CA THR A 51 14.02 -19.95 -33.70
C THR A 51 12.71 -19.23 -34.04
N ARG A 52 11.94 -18.84 -33.02
CA ARG A 52 10.64 -18.15 -33.15
C ARG A 52 10.62 -16.83 -32.38
N ALA A 53 11.79 -16.23 -32.19
CA ALA A 53 11.93 -15.10 -31.28
C ALA A 53 11.05 -13.89 -31.66
N PHE A 54 10.82 -13.68 -32.95
CA PHE A 54 10.02 -12.57 -33.45
C PHE A 54 8.54 -12.64 -33.04
N GLU A 55 8.01 -13.83 -32.73
CA GLU A 55 6.60 -14.03 -32.35
C GLU A 55 6.32 -13.70 -30.89
N ILE A 56 7.36 -13.65 -30.06
CA ILE A 56 7.27 -13.53 -28.60
C ILE A 56 8.20 -12.44 -28.05
N SER A 57 8.67 -11.52 -28.91
CA SER A 57 9.65 -10.47 -28.58
C SER A 57 9.25 -9.63 -27.36
N GLU A 58 7.95 -9.42 -27.15
CA GLU A 58 7.43 -8.64 -26.02
C GLU A 58 7.56 -9.33 -24.66
N VAL A 59 7.70 -10.65 -24.60
CA VAL A 59 7.83 -11.41 -23.34
C VAL A 59 9.23 -11.98 -23.11
N PHE A 60 10.18 -11.76 -24.03
CA PHE A 60 11.58 -12.16 -23.84
C PHE A 60 12.21 -11.66 -22.53
N PRO A 61 11.98 -10.40 -22.11
CA PRO A 61 12.49 -9.93 -20.82
C PRO A 61 11.97 -10.77 -19.64
N ALA A 62 10.69 -11.14 -19.64
CA ALA A 62 10.07 -11.96 -18.60
C ALA A 62 10.63 -13.40 -18.61
N ILE A 63 10.80 -13.99 -19.79
CA ILE A 63 11.43 -15.32 -19.94
C ILE A 63 12.86 -15.29 -19.39
N GLY A 64 13.63 -14.24 -19.71
CA GLY A 64 14.98 -14.05 -19.20
C GLY A 64 15.03 -13.93 -17.68
N ALA A 65 14.09 -13.17 -17.09
CA ALA A 65 13.98 -13.03 -15.64
C ALA A 65 13.67 -14.38 -14.95
N GLU A 66 12.75 -15.17 -15.51
CA GLU A 66 12.45 -16.52 -14.99
C GLU A 66 13.65 -17.46 -15.09
N PHE A 67 14.40 -17.42 -16.19
CA PHE A 67 15.59 -18.25 -16.33
C PHE A 67 16.70 -17.86 -15.35
N GLU A 68 16.89 -16.57 -15.08
CA GLU A 68 17.81 -16.14 -14.02
C GLU A 68 17.34 -16.60 -12.64
N ARG A 69 16.03 -16.57 -12.37
CA ARG A 69 15.46 -17.12 -11.13
C ARG A 69 15.74 -18.63 -11.02
N LEU A 70 15.46 -19.41 -12.06
CA LEU A 70 15.70 -20.87 -12.07
C LEU A 70 17.18 -21.24 -11.92
N LYS A 71 18.10 -20.45 -12.50
CA LYS A 71 19.55 -20.63 -12.27
C LYS A 71 19.92 -20.45 -10.80
N LYS A 72 19.33 -19.45 -10.14
CA LYS A 72 19.63 -19.10 -8.75
C LYS A 72 18.99 -20.06 -7.75
N GLU A 73 17.74 -20.47 -8.01
CA GLU A 73 16.90 -21.20 -7.06
C GLU A 73 16.82 -22.71 -7.35
N GLY A 74 17.26 -23.14 -8.53
CA GLY A 74 17.01 -24.50 -9.03
C GLY A 74 15.62 -24.64 -9.67
N ILE A 75 15.40 -25.78 -10.34
CA ILE A 75 14.11 -26.12 -10.94
C ILE A 75 13.30 -26.92 -9.91
N ARG A 76 12.14 -26.40 -9.49
CA ARG A 76 11.19 -27.11 -8.63
C ARG A 76 10.15 -27.84 -9.48
N PRO A 77 9.39 -28.81 -8.93
CA PRO A 77 8.36 -29.52 -9.68
C PRO A 77 7.31 -28.60 -10.32
N GLU A 78 6.96 -27.49 -9.67
CA GLU A 78 6.04 -26.48 -10.20
C GLU A 78 6.62 -25.67 -11.39
N ASP A 79 7.94 -25.62 -11.54
CA ASP A 79 8.62 -24.90 -12.60
C ASP A 79 8.61 -25.70 -13.92
N GLU A 80 8.29 -27.00 -13.89
CA GLU A 80 8.18 -27.85 -15.09
C GLU A 80 7.17 -27.31 -16.10
N ARG A 81 6.10 -26.66 -15.62
CA ARG A 81 5.11 -26.01 -16.49
C ARG A 81 5.71 -24.96 -17.43
N ILE A 82 6.82 -24.33 -17.06
CA ILE A 82 7.54 -23.35 -17.90
C ILE A 82 8.14 -24.07 -19.10
N PHE A 83 8.81 -25.20 -18.85
CA PHE A 83 9.41 -26.02 -19.91
C PHE A 83 8.35 -26.71 -20.77
N GLU A 84 7.24 -27.17 -20.19
CA GLU A 84 6.09 -27.71 -20.93
C GLU A 84 5.48 -26.66 -21.87
N ALA A 85 5.28 -25.42 -21.39
CA ALA A 85 4.77 -24.33 -22.22
C ALA A 85 5.74 -23.98 -23.36
N ILE A 86 7.05 -23.99 -23.09
CA ILE A 86 8.09 -23.80 -24.11
C ILE A 86 8.04 -24.92 -25.14
N ALA A 87 8.03 -26.19 -24.72
CA ALA A 87 7.94 -27.33 -25.61
C ALA A 87 6.68 -27.26 -26.48
N ALA A 88 5.51 -27.00 -25.88
CA ALA A 88 4.25 -26.86 -26.58
C ALA A 88 4.27 -25.69 -27.59
N PHE A 89 4.90 -24.58 -27.23
CA PHE A 89 5.09 -23.47 -28.15
C PHE A 89 5.99 -23.89 -29.32
N ILE A 90 7.16 -24.48 -29.07
CA ILE A 90 8.09 -24.92 -30.12
C ILE A 90 7.44 -25.96 -31.07
N GLU A 91 6.63 -26.86 -30.53
CA GLU A 91 5.89 -27.87 -31.30
C GLU A 91 4.66 -27.32 -32.04
N ASN A 92 4.37 -26.02 -31.92
CA ASN A 92 3.17 -25.35 -32.48
C ASN A 92 1.84 -25.88 -31.94
N THR A 93 1.84 -26.50 -30.76
CA THR A 93 0.61 -26.91 -30.06
C THR A 93 0.06 -25.79 -29.17
N LEU A 94 0.89 -24.80 -28.82
CA LEU A 94 0.51 -23.58 -28.12
C LEU A 94 0.65 -22.35 -29.02
N ALA A 95 -0.42 -21.58 -29.21
CA ALA A 95 -0.43 -20.37 -30.03
C ALA A 95 0.43 -19.25 -29.39
N PRO A 96 1.06 -18.35 -30.18
CA PRO A 96 1.90 -17.27 -29.67
C PRO A 96 1.19 -16.41 -28.61
N GLU A 97 -0.09 -16.07 -28.82
CA GLU A 97 -0.87 -15.24 -27.91
C GLU A 97 -1.10 -15.93 -26.56
N ALA A 98 -1.26 -17.26 -26.57
CA ALA A 98 -1.42 -18.05 -25.35
C ALA A 98 -0.09 -18.17 -24.60
N PHE A 99 1.02 -18.35 -25.32
CA PHE A 99 2.37 -18.40 -24.75
C PHE A 99 2.79 -17.05 -24.14
N ILE A 100 2.54 -15.96 -24.86
CA ILE A 100 2.73 -14.59 -24.36
C ILE A 100 1.95 -14.35 -23.07
N ARG A 101 0.67 -14.72 -23.06
CA ARG A 101 -0.19 -14.56 -21.89
C ARG A 101 0.32 -15.36 -20.71
N PHE A 102 0.74 -16.61 -20.93
CA PHE A 102 1.33 -17.46 -19.90
C PHE A 102 2.54 -16.79 -19.23
N PHE A 103 3.47 -16.22 -20.02
CA PHE A 103 4.63 -15.52 -19.46
C PHE A 103 4.29 -14.17 -18.82
N LYS A 104 3.29 -13.44 -19.33
CA LYS A 104 2.77 -12.22 -18.68
C LYS A 104 2.08 -12.54 -17.35
N GLU A 105 1.41 -13.69 -17.25
CA GLU A 105 0.80 -14.18 -16.02
C GLU A 105 1.84 -14.68 -15.03
N LEU A 106 2.93 -15.31 -15.49
CA LEU A 106 4.08 -15.67 -14.66
C LEU A 106 4.79 -14.46 -14.09
N ASP A 107 5.10 -13.46 -14.92
CA ASP A 107 5.71 -12.18 -14.51
C ASP A 107 4.79 -11.43 -13.53
N GLY A 108 3.47 -11.51 -13.75
CA GLY A 108 2.46 -11.01 -12.81
C GLY A 108 2.30 -11.85 -11.54
N ALA A 109 2.65 -13.13 -11.56
CA ALA A 109 2.59 -14.05 -10.42
C ALA A 109 3.87 -13.98 -9.57
N THR A 110 5.01 -13.59 -10.14
CA THR A 110 6.27 -13.40 -9.42
C THR A 110 6.30 -12.18 -8.52
N ASP A 111 5.40 -11.20 -8.72
CA ASP A 111 5.36 -10.01 -7.86
C ASP A 111 4.39 -10.14 -6.65
N THR A 112 3.68 -11.27 -6.46
CA THR A 112 2.80 -11.45 -5.29
C THR A 112 2.70 -12.86 -4.70
N GLY A 113 3.42 -13.88 -5.18
CA GLY A 113 3.02 -15.27 -4.94
C GLY A 113 3.83 -16.20 -4.01
N ALA A 114 5.16 -16.03 -3.83
CA ALA A 114 5.96 -17.11 -3.19
C ALA A 114 6.99 -16.67 -2.15
N ALA A 115 7.62 -15.51 -2.30
CA ALA A 115 8.38 -14.91 -1.22
C ALA A 115 7.45 -13.93 -0.49
N GLY A 116 7.11 -14.21 0.77
CA GLY A 116 6.39 -13.25 1.60
C GLY A 116 7.14 -11.91 1.72
N PRO A 117 6.60 -10.94 2.47
CA PRO A 117 7.24 -9.63 2.62
C PRO A 117 8.70 -9.77 3.07
N ASP A 118 9.62 -9.03 2.43
CA ASP A 118 11.01 -8.88 2.90
C ASP A 118 11.01 -8.01 4.16
N TYR A 119 10.72 -8.63 5.30
CA TYR A 119 10.55 -7.94 6.58
C TYR A 119 11.82 -7.20 7.02
N ALA A 120 13.02 -7.71 6.71
CA ALA A 120 14.27 -7.03 7.04
C ALA A 120 14.37 -5.68 6.30
N LYS A 121 14.09 -5.67 5.00
CA LYS A 121 14.07 -4.44 4.20
C LYS A 121 12.95 -3.49 4.62
N LEU A 122 11.76 -4.02 4.92
CA LEU A 122 10.63 -3.21 5.38
C LEU A 122 10.93 -2.58 6.74
N ALA A 123 11.39 -3.37 7.72
CA ALA A 123 11.77 -2.90 9.04
C ALA A 123 12.86 -1.83 8.98
N SER A 124 13.91 -2.04 8.18
CA SER A 124 14.96 -1.04 7.95
C SER A 124 14.39 0.29 7.43
N ARG A 125 13.49 0.26 6.44
CA ARG A 125 12.84 1.50 5.92
C ARG A 125 11.98 2.19 6.97
N LEU A 126 11.27 1.41 7.79
CA LEU A 126 10.43 1.92 8.87
C LEU A 126 11.28 2.59 9.96
N GLN A 127 12.38 1.94 10.38
CA GLN A 127 13.36 2.48 11.34
C GLN A 127 14.08 3.73 10.81
N GLU A 128 14.22 3.88 9.49
CA GLU A 128 14.80 5.09 8.88
C GLU A 128 13.82 6.28 8.84
N GLY A 129 12.54 6.09 9.20
CA GLY A 129 11.51 7.12 9.11
C GLY A 129 11.18 7.54 7.67
N LYS A 130 11.49 6.70 6.67
CA LYS A 130 11.25 6.94 5.24
C LYS A 130 9.95 6.29 4.73
N VAL A 131 9.05 5.99 5.65
CA VAL A 131 7.75 5.38 5.40
C VAL A 131 6.67 6.30 5.95
N ILE A 132 5.61 6.46 5.17
CA ILE A 132 4.34 7.04 5.61
C ILE A 132 3.39 5.88 5.83
N LEU A 133 2.92 5.75 7.06
CA LEU A 133 1.94 4.73 7.43
C LEU A 133 0.55 5.33 7.27
N CYS A 134 -0.23 4.79 6.34
CA CYS A 134 -1.65 5.07 6.22
C CYS A 134 -2.40 3.95 6.95
N LEU A 135 -2.90 4.27 8.15
CA LEU A 135 -3.58 3.34 9.03
C LEU A 135 -5.09 3.52 8.87
N GLY A 136 -5.77 2.45 8.45
CA GLY A 136 -7.23 2.40 8.33
C GLY A 136 -7.93 2.35 9.70
N GLN A 137 -9.27 2.39 9.67
CA GLN A 137 -10.10 2.28 10.88
C GLN A 137 -9.98 0.89 11.54
N ASP A 138 -9.73 -0.15 10.74
CA ASP A 138 -9.73 -1.55 11.21
C ASP A 138 -8.31 -2.04 11.58
N VAL A 139 -7.40 -1.11 11.92
CA VAL A 139 -6.03 -1.46 12.33
C VAL A 139 -6.04 -1.96 13.78
N GLY A 140 -6.10 -3.28 13.92
CA GLY A 140 -6.04 -3.97 15.21
C GLY A 140 -7.39 -4.02 15.93
N ILE A 141 -7.81 -5.22 16.33
CA ILE A 141 -8.98 -5.44 17.17
C ILE A 141 -8.61 -5.08 18.62
N PRO A 142 -9.45 -4.35 19.40
CA PRO A 142 -10.86 -4.07 19.19
C PRO A 142 -11.14 -2.55 19.16
N VAL A 143 -10.78 -1.88 18.07
CA VAL A 143 -11.44 -0.60 17.75
C VAL A 143 -12.87 -0.92 17.30
N PRO A 144 -13.89 -0.13 17.66
CA PRO A 144 -15.20 -0.26 17.03
C PRO A 144 -15.04 -0.19 15.51
N SER A 145 -15.31 -1.33 14.87
CA SER A 145 -15.35 -1.42 13.42
C SER A 145 -16.43 -0.49 12.87
N THR A 146 -16.34 -0.19 11.57
CA THR A 146 -17.39 0.56 10.88
C THR A 146 -18.78 -0.09 11.09
N GLU A 147 -18.84 -1.42 11.12
CA GLU A 147 -20.06 -2.18 11.40
C GLU A 147 -20.60 -1.91 12.81
N GLN A 148 -19.74 -1.94 13.83
CA GLN A 148 -20.14 -1.66 15.21
C GLN A 148 -20.61 -0.21 15.41
N ILE A 149 -19.97 0.75 14.74
CA ILE A 149 -20.44 2.15 14.72
C ILE A 149 -21.83 2.21 14.09
N MET A 150 -22.03 1.56 12.94
CA MET A 150 -23.34 1.50 12.29
C MET A 150 -24.40 0.84 13.16
N GLU A 151 -24.10 -0.28 13.83
CA GLU A 151 -25.01 -0.97 14.74
C GLU A 151 -25.44 -0.08 15.91
N CYS A 152 -24.54 0.73 16.46
CA CYS A 152 -24.89 1.67 17.52
C CYS A 152 -25.73 2.87 17.03
N LEU A 153 -25.59 3.25 15.75
CA LEU A 153 -26.36 4.32 15.14
C LEU A 153 -27.75 3.85 14.65
N VAL A 154 -27.87 2.60 14.22
CA VAL A 154 -29.12 1.96 13.81
C VAL A 154 -29.74 1.30 15.04
N GLY A 155 -30.80 1.90 15.59
CA GLY A 155 -31.52 1.37 16.75
C GLY A 155 -32.30 0.05 16.54
N GLN A 156 -31.84 -0.86 15.66
CA GLN A 156 -32.50 -2.08 15.16
C GLN A 156 -33.67 -1.70 14.20
N GLU A 157 -33.73 -1.95 12.88
CA GLU A 157 -33.27 -3.01 11.98
C GLU A 157 -33.15 -2.46 10.53
N GLY A 158 -32.48 -3.18 9.62
CA GLY A 158 -32.78 -3.15 8.18
C GLY A 158 -32.10 -2.10 7.28
N PHE A 159 -31.20 -1.27 7.80
CA PHE A 159 -30.38 -0.40 6.94
C PHE A 159 -29.33 -1.22 6.17
N GLN A 160 -29.21 -0.99 4.86
CA GLN A 160 -28.31 -1.74 3.95
C GLN A 160 -27.34 -0.82 3.19
N GLY A 161 -27.20 0.44 3.63
CA GLY A 161 -26.29 1.42 3.03
C GLY A 161 -24.95 1.49 3.75
N SER A 162 -24.11 2.46 3.36
CA SER A 162 -22.82 2.70 4.03
C SER A 162 -22.96 3.56 5.30
N LEU A 163 -21.90 3.64 6.10
CA LEU A 163 -21.87 4.53 7.27
C LEU A 163 -22.13 5.99 6.86
N SER A 164 -21.57 6.45 5.73
CA SER A 164 -21.77 7.83 5.30
C SER A 164 -23.21 8.14 4.90
N GLU A 165 -23.89 7.19 4.27
CA GLU A 165 -25.31 7.32 3.91
C GLU A 165 -26.18 7.35 5.19
N LEU A 166 -25.87 6.50 6.18
CA LEU A 166 -26.54 6.51 7.47
C LEU A 166 -26.37 7.85 8.18
N CYS A 167 -25.15 8.38 8.22
CA CYS A 167 -24.85 9.67 8.82
C CYS A 167 -25.56 10.81 8.09
N GLU A 168 -25.55 10.82 6.75
CA GLU A 168 -26.29 11.80 5.93
C GLU A 168 -27.79 11.76 6.28
N ARG A 169 -28.39 10.56 6.37
CA ARG A 169 -29.80 10.39 6.75
C ARG A 169 -30.11 10.96 8.14
N GLN A 170 -29.23 10.73 9.12
CA GLN A 170 -29.40 11.23 10.49
C GLN A 170 -29.25 12.74 10.58
N GLU A 171 -28.39 13.36 9.74
CA GLU A 171 -28.19 14.81 9.71
C GLU A 171 -29.32 15.59 9.02
N ILE A 172 -30.05 14.96 8.09
CA ILE A 172 -31.21 15.59 7.42
C ILE A 172 -32.54 15.34 8.13
N ALA A 173 -32.58 14.42 9.09
CA ALA A 173 -33.80 14.11 9.83
C ALA A 173 -34.20 15.31 10.72
N PRO A 174 -35.50 15.65 10.82
CA PRO A 174 -35.94 16.83 11.57
C PRO A 174 -35.69 16.73 13.09
N ASP A 175 -35.65 15.50 13.62
CA ASP A 175 -35.53 15.23 15.07
C ASP A 175 -34.10 14.80 15.48
N SER A 176 -33.12 14.88 14.57
CA SER A 176 -31.74 14.48 14.81
C SER A 176 -30.78 15.45 14.13
N GLY A 177 -29.76 15.90 14.85
CA GLY A 177 -28.73 16.78 14.31
C GLY A 177 -27.35 16.13 14.26
N ARG A 178 -26.40 16.81 13.60
CA ARG A 178 -24.98 16.42 13.62
C ARG A 178 -24.45 16.26 15.04
N ASN A 179 -24.83 17.13 15.97
CA ASN A 179 -24.39 17.04 17.36
C ASN A 179 -24.83 15.72 18.02
N ASP A 180 -26.08 15.29 17.82
CA ASP A 180 -26.56 14.02 18.37
C ASP A 180 -25.83 12.82 17.77
N LEU A 181 -25.53 12.88 16.47
CA LEU A 181 -24.73 11.88 15.78
C LEU A 181 -23.31 11.81 16.34
N VAL A 182 -22.65 12.96 16.49
CA VAL A 182 -21.29 13.08 17.04
C VAL A 182 -21.23 12.53 18.46
N GLU A 183 -22.21 12.85 19.31
CA GLU A 183 -22.26 12.34 20.69
C GLU A 183 -22.48 10.83 20.75
N LYS A 184 -23.33 10.26 19.86
CA LYS A 184 -23.46 8.80 19.74
C LYS A 184 -22.15 8.15 19.32
N ILE A 185 -21.49 8.69 18.30
CA ILE A 185 -20.19 8.17 17.84
C ILE A 185 -19.13 8.29 18.94
N ARG A 186 -19.08 9.42 19.64
CA ARG A 186 -18.17 9.64 20.78
C ARG A 186 -18.40 8.60 21.87
N ALA A 187 -19.65 8.28 22.19
CA ALA A 187 -19.99 7.25 23.18
C ALA A 187 -19.52 5.84 22.77
N VAL A 188 -19.61 5.51 21.48
CA VAL A 188 -19.15 4.22 20.93
C VAL A 188 -17.63 4.11 20.93
N LEU A 189 -16.95 5.20 20.56
CA LEU A 189 -15.49 5.25 20.47
C LEU A 189 -14.80 5.46 21.82
N SER A 190 -15.54 5.86 22.85
CA SER A 190 -15.01 6.00 24.21
C SER A 190 -14.47 4.64 24.68
N PRO A 191 -13.16 4.50 24.95
CA PRO A 191 -12.57 3.22 25.28
C PRO A 191 -13.21 2.67 26.55
N GLN A 192 -13.88 1.51 26.46
CA GLN A 192 -14.34 0.81 27.66
C GLN A 192 -13.18 0.06 28.35
N VAL A 193 -12.14 -0.28 27.58
CA VAL A 193 -10.91 -0.95 28.02
C VAL A 193 -9.76 -0.46 27.13
N THR A 194 -8.60 -0.17 27.72
CA THR A 194 -7.37 0.10 26.98
C THR A 194 -6.83 -1.21 26.41
N HIS A 195 -7.01 -1.40 25.10
CA HIS A 195 -6.45 -2.54 24.40
C HIS A 195 -5.09 -2.20 23.79
N GLN A 196 -4.15 -3.11 23.91
CA GLN A 196 -2.86 -3.00 23.23
C GLN A 196 -3.02 -3.42 21.77
N ILE A 197 -2.86 -2.45 20.87
CA ILE A 197 -2.80 -2.69 19.44
C ILE A 197 -1.32 -2.85 19.06
N GLU A 198 -0.95 -4.05 18.62
CA GLU A 198 0.46 -4.44 18.42
C GLU A 198 1.24 -3.49 17.52
N ILE A 199 0.63 -2.99 16.43
CA ILE A 199 1.32 -2.05 15.55
C ILE A 199 1.61 -0.74 16.27
N TYR A 200 0.70 -0.24 17.11
CA TYR A 200 0.94 0.99 17.87
C TYR A 200 2.10 0.81 18.86
N GLU A 201 2.20 -0.36 19.49
CA GLU A 201 3.34 -0.70 20.37
C GLU A 201 4.67 -0.73 19.60
N VAL A 202 4.70 -1.29 18.39
CA VAL A 202 5.88 -1.27 17.51
C VAL A 202 6.26 0.17 17.18
N LEU A 203 5.30 0.98 16.72
CA LEU A 203 5.55 2.38 16.36
C LEU A 203 6.01 3.21 17.55
N ALA A 204 5.50 2.93 18.75
CA ALA A 204 5.89 3.62 19.97
C ALA A 204 7.33 3.34 20.40
N GLN A 205 7.91 2.21 19.97
CA GLN A 205 9.28 1.78 20.31
C GLN A 205 10.35 2.27 19.33
N LEU A 206 9.95 2.79 18.17
CA LEU A 206 10.90 3.33 17.19
C LEU A 206 11.47 4.68 17.64
N ASP A 207 12.79 4.84 17.49
CA ASP A 207 13.51 6.07 17.87
C ASP A 207 13.28 7.24 16.91
N THR A 208 12.99 6.95 15.63
CA THR A 208 12.87 7.99 14.60
C THR A 208 11.47 8.59 14.53
N PRO A 209 11.32 9.92 14.40
CA PRO A 209 10.04 10.58 14.11
C PRO A 209 9.34 9.95 12.90
N LEU A 210 8.04 9.67 13.04
CA LEU A 210 7.23 9.02 12.01
C LEU A 210 6.21 9.99 11.42
N LEU A 211 5.83 9.77 10.17
CA LEU A 211 4.66 10.39 9.57
C LEU A 211 3.56 9.35 9.41
N ILE A 212 2.47 9.52 10.15
CA ILE A 212 1.33 8.62 10.18
C ILE A 212 0.11 9.38 9.68
N ILE A 213 -0.59 8.81 8.70
CA ILE A 213 -1.91 9.24 8.28
C ILE A 213 -2.89 8.25 8.88
N SER A 214 -3.79 8.71 9.75
CA SER A 214 -4.78 7.86 10.41
C SER A 214 -6.17 8.18 9.86
N ALA A 215 -6.88 7.13 9.45
CA ALA A 215 -8.30 7.18 9.14
C ALA A 215 -9.19 6.85 10.35
N ALA A 216 -8.58 6.52 11.50
CA ALA A 216 -9.29 6.21 12.72
C ALA A 216 -9.85 7.47 13.40
N TYR A 217 -11.06 7.39 13.96
CA TYR A 217 -11.71 8.50 14.66
C TYR A 217 -11.31 8.63 16.15
N ASP A 218 -10.90 7.53 16.79
CA ASP A 218 -10.47 7.48 18.20
C ASP A 218 -9.08 8.12 18.42
N ASP A 219 -8.54 8.03 19.63
CA ASP A 219 -7.20 8.52 19.98
C ASP A 219 -6.26 7.41 20.48
N LEU A 220 -6.51 6.14 20.14
CA LEU A 220 -5.76 5.00 20.66
C LEU A 220 -4.28 5.01 20.24
N LEU A 221 -3.99 5.48 19.02
CA LEU A 221 -2.60 5.67 18.56
C LEU A 221 -1.91 6.73 19.42
N GLU A 222 -2.56 7.87 19.64
CA GLU A 222 -2.05 8.95 20.49
C GLU A 222 -1.80 8.47 21.92
N GLN A 223 -2.72 7.68 22.48
CA GLN A 223 -2.58 7.06 23.79
C GLN A 223 -1.38 6.10 23.86
N ALA A 224 -1.15 5.29 22.82
CA ALA A 224 -0.02 4.36 22.77
C ALA A 224 1.34 5.08 22.62
N LEU A 225 1.38 6.23 21.95
CA LEU A 225 2.57 7.06 21.85
C LEU A 225 2.83 7.93 23.10
N LYS A 226 1.79 8.12 23.92
CA LYS A 226 1.85 8.94 25.14
C LYS A 226 2.96 8.44 26.07
N GLU A 227 3.66 9.38 26.69
CA GLU A 227 4.84 9.16 27.56
C GLU A 227 6.09 8.56 26.87
N ARG A 228 5.96 7.92 25.71
CA ARG A 228 7.10 7.32 24.99
C ARG A 228 7.71 8.28 23.99
N ARG A 229 6.91 9.14 23.36
CA ARG A 229 7.35 9.96 22.23
C ARG A 229 6.68 11.33 22.18
N LYS A 230 7.40 12.31 21.63
CA LYS A 230 6.81 13.58 21.20
C LYS A 230 6.02 13.37 19.92
N TYR A 231 4.79 13.85 19.88
CA TYR A 231 3.95 13.80 18.68
C TYR A 231 3.12 15.08 18.51
N VAL A 232 2.66 15.32 17.29
CA VAL A 232 1.68 16.35 16.96
C VAL A 232 0.55 15.73 16.16
N VAL A 233 -0.67 15.96 16.60
CA VAL A 233 -1.87 15.58 15.86
C VAL A 233 -2.34 16.76 15.03
N ILE A 234 -2.57 16.54 13.75
CA ILE A 234 -3.02 17.53 12.80
C ILE A 234 -4.42 17.12 12.32
N TYR A 235 -5.41 17.95 12.66
CA TYR A 235 -6.79 17.79 12.22
C TYR A 235 -7.09 18.76 11.07
N PRO A 236 -7.56 18.29 9.91
CA PRO A 236 -8.04 19.16 8.85
C PRO A 236 -9.40 19.77 9.24
N ASN A 237 -9.48 21.09 9.32
CA ASN A 237 -10.75 21.79 9.44
C ASN A 237 -11.17 22.30 8.05
N LEU A 238 -12.02 21.52 7.38
CA LEU A 238 -12.46 21.81 6.01
C LEU A 238 -13.34 23.07 5.91
N GLN A 239 -14.09 23.39 6.96
CA GLN A 239 -14.98 24.56 7.00
C GLN A 239 -14.16 25.85 7.03
N GLU A 240 -13.17 25.92 7.93
CA GLU A 240 -12.29 27.08 8.06
C GLU A 240 -11.09 27.08 7.12
N LYS A 241 -10.85 25.96 6.41
CA LYS A 241 -9.66 25.73 5.55
C LYS A 241 -8.35 25.90 6.31
N LYS A 242 -8.32 25.41 7.55
CA LYS A 242 -7.17 25.46 8.46
C LYS A 242 -6.76 24.06 8.88
N CYS A 243 -5.54 23.95 9.41
CA CYS A 243 -5.08 22.81 10.18
C CYS A 243 -5.11 23.17 11.66
N LEU A 244 -5.68 22.29 12.48
CA LEU A 244 -5.64 22.38 13.92
C LEU A 244 -4.57 21.42 14.44
N LEU A 245 -3.65 21.93 15.25
CA LEU A 245 -2.46 21.23 15.71
C LEU A 245 -2.51 21.07 17.24
N ARG A 246 -2.41 19.84 17.69
CA ARG A 246 -2.34 19.46 19.11
C ARG A 246 -1.01 18.76 19.38
N TYR A 247 -0.11 19.43 20.11
CA TYR A 247 1.21 18.90 20.46
C TYR A 247 1.13 18.09 21.75
N SER A 248 1.83 16.95 21.79
CA SER A 248 1.99 16.14 22.99
C SER A 248 2.63 16.95 24.11
N GLY A 249 2.05 16.91 25.32
CA GLY A 249 2.57 17.61 26.50
C GLY A 249 2.28 19.12 26.54
N GLN A 250 1.54 19.66 25.56
CA GLN A 250 1.05 21.04 25.61
C GLN A 250 -0.46 21.06 25.84
N GLN A 251 -0.93 22.06 26.60
CA GLN A 251 -2.35 22.33 26.74
C GLN A 251 -2.85 23.20 25.58
N GLY A 252 -4.00 22.82 25.03
CA GLY A 252 -4.67 23.59 23.98
C GLY A 252 -4.32 23.16 22.56
N VAL A 253 -4.94 23.85 21.62
CA VAL A 253 -4.89 23.56 20.18
C VAL A 253 -4.53 24.85 19.48
N THR A 254 -3.53 24.77 18.60
CA THR A 254 -3.14 25.89 17.74
C THR A 254 -3.74 25.69 16.36
N SER A 255 -3.93 26.77 15.60
CA SER A 255 -4.40 26.69 14.21
C SER A 255 -3.41 27.36 13.29
N CYS A 256 -3.23 26.81 12.09
CA CYS A 256 -2.49 27.47 11.01
C CYS A 256 -3.15 27.20 9.66
N LEU A 257 -2.76 27.95 8.64
CA LEU A 257 -3.10 27.62 7.25
C LEU A 257 -2.30 26.38 6.80
N PRO A 258 -2.82 25.57 5.86
CA PRO A 258 -2.12 24.40 5.36
C PRO A 258 -0.71 24.69 4.81
N LEU A 259 -0.50 25.87 4.22
CA LEU A 259 0.79 26.27 3.65
C LEU A 259 1.85 26.56 4.74
N GLU A 260 1.42 27.13 5.87
CA GLU A 260 2.27 27.51 7.01
C GLU A 260 2.84 26.29 7.75
N LEU A 261 2.29 25.09 7.53
CA LEU A 261 2.85 23.86 8.10
C LEU A 261 4.28 23.60 7.63
N SER A 262 4.64 24.10 6.44
CA SER A 262 5.99 23.98 5.86
C SER A 262 7.04 24.77 6.64
N ASP A 263 6.62 25.82 7.36
CA ASP A 263 7.50 26.63 8.20
C ASP A 263 7.71 25.98 9.57
N LYS A 264 6.71 25.22 10.05
CA LYS A 264 6.74 24.53 11.35
C LYS A 264 7.58 23.26 11.36
N LYS A 265 7.71 22.56 10.21
CA LYS A 265 8.56 21.36 10.02
C LYS A 265 8.56 20.36 11.20
N PRO A 266 7.38 19.91 11.69
CA PRO A 266 7.30 19.15 12.94
C PRO A 266 8.11 17.85 12.95
N LEU A 267 8.23 17.12 11.84
CA LEU A 267 9.07 15.91 11.77
C LEU A 267 10.54 16.24 12.02
N GLU A 268 11.03 17.32 11.40
CA GLU A 268 12.41 17.78 11.54
C GLU A 268 12.69 18.33 12.95
N GLU A 269 11.66 18.82 13.65
CA GLU A 269 11.73 19.21 15.07
C GLU A 269 11.65 18.01 16.05
N GLY A 270 11.58 16.77 15.52
CA GLY A 270 11.58 15.55 16.32
C GLY A 270 10.20 15.05 16.75
N TYR A 271 9.11 15.64 16.24
CA TYR A 271 7.76 15.15 16.53
C TYR A 271 7.35 14.05 15.54
N THR A 272 6.75 12.97 16.05
CA THR A 272 5.88 12.13 15.22
C THR A 272 4.68 12.94 14.77
N VAL A 273 4.40 12.96 13.49
CA VAL A 273 3.23 13.65 12.93
C VAL A 273 2.12 12.63 12.70
N ILE A 274 0.96 12.89 13.30
CA ILE A 274 -0.27 12.14 13.05
C ILE A 274 -1.23 13.07 12.30
N TYR A 275 -1.51 12.79 11.04
CA TYR A 275 -2.51 13.50 10.27
C TYR A 275 -3.83 12.70 10.30
N LYS A 276 -4.85 13.25 10.94
CA LYS A 276 -6.17 12.61 11.08
C LYS A 276 -7.00 12.90 9.84
N LEU A 277 -6.87 12.05 8.82
CA LEU A 277 -7.44 12.30 7.48
C LEU A 277 -8.96 12.47 7.51
N ARG A 278 -9.65 11.66 8.34
CA ARG A 278 -11.09 11.75 8.57
C ARG A 278 -11.47 12.69 9.71
N GLY A 279 -10.54 13.52 10.15
CA GLY A 279 -10.71 14.34 11.34
C GLY A 279 -10.74 13.50 12.62
N GLY A 280 -11.24 14.11 13.68
CA GLY A 280 -11.34 13.49 14.98
C GLY A 280 -11.90 14.45 16.01
N PHE A 281 -12.00 13.97 17.25
CA PHE A 281 -12.35 14.79 18.40
C PHE A 281 -11.13 15.61 18.82
N ILE A 282 -11.31 16.93 18.88
CA ILE A 282 -10.27 17.88 19.27
C ILE A 282 -10.32 18.06 20.79
N ASP A 283 -11.54 18.19 21.31
CA ASP A 283 -11.87 18.21 22.73
C ASP A 283 -13.34 17.75 22.92
N GLU A 284 -13.92 18.05 24.09
CA GLU A 284 -15.29 17.69 24.45
C GLU A 284 -16.33 18.40 23.56
N GLU A 285 -16.04 19.59 23.04
CA GLU A 285 -17.01 20.42 22.31
C GLU A 285 -16.71 20.53 20.81
N ARG A 286 -15.46 20.24 20.39
CA ARG A 286 -15.00 20.47 19.01
C ARG A 286 -14.59 19.18 18.30
N GLU A 287 -15.01 19.08 17.04
CA GLU A 287 -14.75 17.96 16.15
C GLU A 287 -14.47 18.42 14.72
N THR A 288 -13.88 17.54 13.90
CA THR A 288 -13.59 17.77 12.46
C THR A 288 -13.90 16.53 11.61
N LEU A 289 -14.76 15.65 12.12
CA LEU A 289 -15.06 14.33 11.60
C LEU A 289 -15.63 14.40 10.17
N LEU A 290 -15.21 13.47 9.33
CA LEU A 290 -15.84 13.20 8.03
C LEU A 290 -16.81 12.04 8.20
N LEU A 291 -18.10 12.34 8.34
CA LEU A 291 -19.12 11.33 8.65
C LEU A 291 -20.05 11.12 7.47
N SER A 292 -20.73 12.17 7.03
CA SER A 292 -21.79 12.08 6.02
C SER A 292 -21.26 12.18 4.59
N GLU A 293 -22.06 11.82 3.59
CA GLU A 293 -21.65 11.88 2.18
C GLU A 293 -21.20 13.29 1.76
N ARG A 294 -21.91 14.32 2.22
CA ARG A 294 -21.54 15.72 1.99
C ARG A 294 -20.15 16.07 2.54
N ASP A 295 -19.72 15.44 3.64
CA ASP A 295 -18.39 15.64 4.22
C ASP A 295 -17.33 15.08 3.26
N TYR A 296 -17.54 13.87 2.74
CA TYR A 296 -16.65 13.24 1.77
C TYR A 296 -16.58 13.99 0.43
N PHE A 297 -17.69 14.54 -0.05
CA PHE A 297 -17.67 15.42 -1.23
C PHE A 297 -16.89 16.72 -0.98
N THR A 298 -17.02 17.28 0.22
CA THR A 298 -16.26 18.48 0.62
C THR A 298 -14.78 18.17 0.74
N PHE A 299 -14.43 17.03 1.34
CA PHE A 299 -13.07 16.51 1.42
C PHE A 299 -12.44 16.30 0.04
N THR A 300 -13.17 15.70 -0.90
CA THR A 300 -12.66 15.49 -2.27
C THR A 300 -12.30 16.81 -2.94
N LYS A 301 -13.19 17.82 -2.83
CA LYS A 301 -12.92 19.17 -3.34
C LYS A 301 -11.73 19.84 -2.65
N PHE A 302 -11.53 19.57 -1.35
CA PHE A 302 -10.38 20.08 -0.60
C PHE A 302 -9.06 19.47 -1.13
N MET A 303 -9.04 18.17 -1.40
CA MET A 303 -7.88 17.46 -1.95
C MET A 303 -7.56 17.94 -3.38
N GLU A 304 -8.56 18.08 -4.25
CA GLU A 304 -8.39 18.55 -5.64
C GLU A 304 -7.87 20.00 -5.72
N LYS A 305 -8.32 20.87 -4.83
CA LYS A 305 -7.93 22.30 -4.82
C LYS A 305 -6.54 22.55 -4.23
N LYS A 306 -5.73 21.50 -4.03
CA LYS A 306 -4.39 21.57 -3.43
C LYS A 306 -4.41 22.26 -2.05
N GLN A 307 -5.50 22.11 -1.31
CA GLN A 307 -5.60 22.61 0.07
C GLN A 307 -4.98 21.63 1.08
N PHE A 308 -4.62 20.43 0.62
CA PHE A 308 -3.79 19.52 1.39
C PHE A 308 -2.44 20.18 1.75
N PRO A 309 -1.95 20.05 3.00
CA PRO A 309 -0.71 20.70 3.41
C PRO A 309 0.48 20.30 2.53
N ALA A 310 1.08 21.27 1.85
CA ALA A 310 2.20 21.04 0.94
C ALA A 310 3.39 20.34 1.63
N TYR A 311 3.60 20.64 2.92
CA TYR A 311 4.58 19.95 3.76
C TYR A 311 4.39 18.43 3.74
N LEU A 312 3.16 17.94 3.92
CA LEU A 312 2.84 16.52 3.91
C LEU A 312 2.88 15.95 2.49
N GLY A 313 2.38 16.68 1.50
CA GLY A 313 2.41 16.26 0.09
C GLY A 313 3.84 16.03 -0.43
N ASN A 314 4.77 16.89 -0.02
CA ASN A 314 6.19 16.74 -0.33
C ASN A 314 6.81 15.48 0.29
N LYS A 315 6.31 15.01 1.44
CA LYS A 315 6.75 13.74 2.05
C LYS A 315 6.12 12.55 1.33
N LEU A 316 4.83 12.61 0.98
CA LEU A 316 4.15 11.59 0.16
C LEU A 316 4.84 11.31 -1.17
N ASN A 317 5.47 12.33 -1.75
CA ASN A 317 6.27 12.21 -2.97
C ASN A 317 7.67 11.61 -2.79
N LYS A 318 8.18 11.53 -1.57
CA LYS A 318 9.56 11.08 -1.29
C LYS A 318 9.60 9.73 -0.60
N TYR A 319 8.62 9.46 0.26
CA TYR A 319 8.61 8.32 1.16
C TYR A 319 7.73 7.20 0.59
N ALA A 320 8.02 5.97 1.02
CA ALA A 320 7.14 4.86 0.72
C ALA A 320 5.80 5.04 1.44
N LEU A 321 4.68 4.63 0.83
CA LEU A 321 3.36 4.75 1.42
C LEU A 321 2.78 3.36 1.70
N TRP A 322 2.46 3.07 2.95
CA TRP A 322 1.97 1.75 3.35
C TRP A 322 0.53 1.86 3.84
N PHE A 323 -0.40 1.21 3.16
CA PHE A 323 -1.80 1.10 3.56
C PHE A 323 -1.97 -0.15 4.43
N ILE A 324 -2.33 0.03 5.69
CA ILE A 324 -2.50 -1.06 6.66
C ILE A 324 -3.92 -0.96 7.24
N GLY A 325 -4.66 -2.07 7.25
CA GLY A 325 -6.01 -2.14 7.81
C GLY A 325 -7.05 -1.32 7.04
N HIS A 326 -6.87 -1.15 5.73
CA HIS A 326 -7.85 -0.51 4.85
C HIS A 326 -8.77 -1.55 4.22
N ASN A 327 -10.08 -1.42 4.46
CA ASN A 327 -11.09 -2.29 3.88
C ASN A 327 -11.70 -1.67 2.62
N LEU A 328 -11.31 -2.15 1.44
CA LEU A 328 -11.77 -1.63 0.16
C LEU A 328 -13.24 -1.96 -0.19
N GLN A 329 -14.01 -2.62 0.67
CA GLN A 329 -15.45 -2.82 0.46
C GLN A 329 -16.23 -1.50 0.54
N SER A 330 -15.80 -0.59 1.42
CA SER A 330 -16.34 0.77 1.56
C SER A 330 -15.87 1.68 0.42
N TRP A 331 -16.77 2.52 -0.09
CA TRP A 331 -16.41 3.50 -1.12
C TRP A 331 -15.60 4.67 -0.52
N GLU A 332 -15.84 4.98 0.76
CA GLU A 332 -15.14 5.99 1.55
C GLU A 332 -13.64 5.65 1.69
N GLU A 333 -13.32 4.37 1.94
CA GLU A 333 -11.93 3.88 1.95
C GLU A 333 -11.27 3.99 0.57
N ARG A 334 -11.98 3.57 -0.49
CA ARG A 334 -11.49 3.71 -1.86
C ARG A 334 -11.23 5.16 -2.24
N LEU A 335 -12.10 6.08 -1.80
CA LEU A 335 -11.94 7.51 -2.02
C LEU A 335 -10.68 8.03 -1.31
N VAL A 336 -10.46 7.65 -0.05
CA VAL A 336 -9.27 8.01 0.73
C VAL A 336 -7.99 7.55 0.03
N VAL A 337 -7.93 6.28 -0.38
CA VAL A 337 -6.77 5.73 -1.10
C VAL A 337 -6.51 6.51 -2.38
N LYS A 338 -7.55 6.71 -3.21
CA LYS A 338 -7.42 7.48 -4.46
C LYS A 338 -6.97 8.92 -4.22
N ALA A 339 -7.49 9.56 -3.17
CA ALA A 339 -7.12 10.93 -2.84
C ALA A 339 -5.66 11.05 -2.39
N LEU A 340 -5.15 10.09 -1.62
CA LEU A 340 -3.73 10.08 -1.22
C LEU A 340 -2.81 9.74 -2.40
N GLN A 341 -3.22 8.81 -3.26
CA GLN A 341 -2.44 8.47 -4.46
C GLN A 341 -2.42 9.59 -5.49
N SER A 342 -3.51 10.36 -5.64
CA SER A 342 -3.55 11.50 -6.56
C SER A 342 -2.66 12.67 -6.13
N LEU A 343 -2.30 12.75 -4.84
CA LEU A 343 -1.31 13.70 -4.34
C LEU A 343 0.13 13.32 -4.68
N ARG A 344 0.36 12.12 -5.23
CA ARG A 344 1.68 11.59 -5.53
C ARG A 344 1.99 11.70 -7.02
N ASP A 345 3.05 12.43 -7.32
CA ASP A 345 3.70 12.45 -8.65
C ASP A 345 4.87 11.44 -8.70
N SER A 346 5.15 10.76 -7.59
CA SER A 346 6.37 9.99 -7.40
C SER A 346 6.30 8.54 -7.89
N ARG A 347 7.48 7.97 -8.13
CA ARG A 347 7.69 6.52 -8.30
C ARG A 347 7.99 5.79 -6.98
N ALA A 348 7.84 6.45 -5.83
CA ALA A 348 8.12 5.80 -4.56
C ALA A 348 7.15 4.63 -4.35
N SER A 349 7.66 3.51 -3.85
CA SER A 349 6.86 2.28 -3.69
C SER A 349 5.67 2.52 -2.77
N ALA A 350 4.52 1.93 -3.08
CA ALA A 350 3.41 1.82 -2.18
C ALA A 350 3.03 0.36 -2.00
N LEU A 351 2.64 -0.01 -0.78
CA LEU A 351 2.13 -1.35 -0.50
C LEU A 351 0.85 -1.28 0.30
N ALA A 352 0.07 -2.36 0.23
CA ALA A 352 -1.09 -2.58 1.06
C ALA A 352 -0.97 -3.92 1.77
N VAL A 353 -1.54 -4.00 2.97
CA VAL A 353 -1.71 -5.25 3.72
C VAL A 353 -3.19 -5.44 3.98
N GLN A 354 -3.75 -6.51 3.44
CA GLN A 354 -5.17 -6.83 3.53
C GLN A 354 -5.34 -8.34 3.48
N GLU A 355 -6.10 -8.92 4.41
CA GLU A 355 -6.47 -10.33 4.37
C GLU A 355 -7.60 -10.56 3.36
N GLY A 356 -7.52 -11.66 2.61
CA GLY A 356 -8.60 -12.12 1.74
C GLY A 356 -8.87 -11.14 0.59
N VAL A 357 -7.80 -10.69 -0.08
CA VAL A 357 -7.93 -9.68 -1.14
C VAL A 357 -8.81 -10.22 -2.28
N SER A 358 -10.02 -9.68 -2.41
CA SER A 358 -10.94 -10.02 -3.50
C SER A 358 -10.38 -9.62 -4.86
N ASP A 359 -10.87 -10.21 -5.95
CA ASP A 359 -10.45 -9.85 -7.32
C ASP A 359 -10.59 -8.35 -7.59
N PHE A 360 -11.71 -7.76 -7.18
CA PHE A 360 -11.93 -6.32 -7.27
C PHE A 360 -10.89 -5.53 -6.46
N SER A 361 -10.56 -5.98 -5.24
CA SER A 361 -9.53 -5.32 -4.42
C SER A 361 -8.13 -5.43 -5.05
N ARG A 362 -7.78 -6.59 -5.64
CA ARG A 362 -6.51 -6.77 -6.37
C ARG A 362 -6.42 -5.81 -7.55
N ASP A 363 -7.48 -5.75 -8.37
CA ASP A 363 -7.55 -4.85 -9.51
C ASP A 363 -7.48 -3.38 -9.08
N PHE A 364 -8.16 -3.02 -7.98
CA PHE A 364 -8.11 -1.68 -7.43
C PHE A 364 -6.70 -1.30 -6.97
N TRP A 365 -6.02 -2.15 -6.19
CA TRP A 365 -4.65 -1.88 -5.74
C TRP A 365 -3.69 -1.75 -6.92
N LYS A 366 -3.83 -2.64 -7.91
CA LYS A 366 -3.03 -2.61 -9.15
C LYS A 366 -3.26 -1.33 -9.97
N ASP A 367 -4.51 -0.90 -10.16
CA ASP A 367 -4.86 0.37 -10.83
C ASP A 367 -4.22 1.57 -10.12
N ASN A 368 -4.15 1.50 -8.79
CA ASN A 368 -3.52 2.51 -7.96
C ASN A 368 -2.01 2.31 -7.77
N LYS A 369 -1.37 1.36 -8.45
CA LYS A 369 0.07 1.06 -8.35
C LYS A 369 0.53 0.82 -6.90
N VAL A 370 -0.23 -0.01 -6.19
CA VAL A 370 0.05 -0.43 -4.82
C VAL A 370 0.26 -1.93 -4.81
N ASP A 371 1.37 -2.38 -4.27
CA ASP A 371 1.69 -3.80 -4.14
C ASP A 371 0.92 -4.36 -2.92
N ALA A 372 -0.10 -5.19 -3.17
CA ALA A 372 -0.94 -5.71 -2.11
C ALA A 372 -0.45 -7.08 -1.62
N TYR A 373 -0.18 -7.18 -0.33
CA TYR A 373 0.10 -8.44 0.35
C TYR A 373 -1.20 -9.00 0.94
N ASP A 374 -1.54 -10.22 0.51
CA ASP A 374 -2.70 -10.97 0.98
C ASP A 374 -2.39 -11.70 2.29
N LEU A 375 -2.39 -10.96 3.38
CA LEU A 375 -2.04 -11.46 4.72
C LEU A 375 -2.71 -10.64 5.82
N LYS A 376 -2.87 -11.26 6.99
CA LYS A 376 -3.41 -10.62 8.18
C LYS A 376 -2.51 -9.48 8.65
N VAL A 377 -3.13 -8.38 9.07
CA VAL A 377 -2.39 -7.23 9.63
C VAL A 377 -1.56 -7.66 10.84
N GLU A 378 -2.09 -8.55 11.67
CA GLU A 378 -1.40 -9.10 12.84
C GLU A 378 -0.12 -9.85 12.44
N ASP A 379 -0.20 -10.71 11.41
CA ASP A 379 0.95 -11.48 10.93
C ASP A 379 2.01 -10.56 10.31
N PHE A 380 1.58 -9.53 9.57
CA PHE A 380 2.48 -8.50 9.05
C PHE A 380 3.25 -7.79 10.17
N VAL A 381 2.53 -7.36 11.19
CA VAL A 381 3.09 -6.59 12.30
C VAL A 381 4.02 -7.46 13.14
N LEU A 382 3.70 -8.73 13.34
CA LEU A 382 4.59 -9.69 13.99
C LEU A 382 5.89 -9.89 13.21
N GLY A 383 5.82 -9.99 11.88
CA GLY A 383 7.00 -10.04 11.01
C GLY A 383 7.86 -8.78 11.13
N LEU A 384 7.24 -7.60 11.08
CA LEU A 384 7.94 -6.32 11.27
C LEU A 384 8.57 -6.21 12.66
N LYS A 385 7.85 -6.60 13.72
CA LYS A 385 8.31 -6.49 15.11
C LYS A 385 9.58 -7.29 15.36
N LYS A 386 9.67 -8.50 14.79
CA LYS A 386 10.85 -9.36 14.90
C LYS A 386 12.10 -8.72 14.32
N GLU A 387 11.97 -7.91 13.26
CA GLU A 387 13.12 -7.29 12.60
C GLU A 387 13.37 -5.85 13.09
N ALA A 388 12.32 -5.12 13.49
CA ALA A 388 12.40 -3.69 13.80
C ALA A 388 12.73 -3.39 15.27
N VAL A 389 12.50 -4.34 16.18
CA VAL A 389 12.62 -4.16 17.65
C VAL A 389 13.54 -5.23 18.28
N SER A 390 14.25 -6.00 17.46
CA SER A 390 15.35 -6.86 17.92
C SER A 390 16.64 -6.06 18.02
#